data_AF-A0AA43FJP0-F1
#
_entry.id   AF-A0AA43FJP0-F1
#
_cell.length_a   1.000
_cell.length_b   1.000
_cell.length_c   1.000
_cell.angle_alpha   90.00
_cell.angle_beta   90.00
_cell.angle_gamma   90.00
#
_symmetry.space_group_name_H-M   'P 1'
#
loop_
_entity.id
_entity.type
_entity.pdbx_description
1 polymer ?
#
loop_
_entity_poly.entity_id
_entity_poly.type
_entity_poly.pdbx_seq_one_letter_code
_entity_poly.pdbx_strand_id
1 'polypeptide(L)'
;MGVFIAEIAVLLIVLGAVAYPLLGAAAPVSSPELIENDLSDLLYRKEALYTALKDLEFDMRTGKIDQEDYDVMKKSLEAEAIGILGMIDATAKGENPGSDEKKSEKKKGKFCPECGSKVEKSHKFCPECANKL
;
A
#
# COMPACT_ATOMS: atom_id res chain seq x y z
N MET A 1 42.11 -38.27 7.91
CA MET A 1 40.69 -38.54 8.20
C MET A 1 39.98 -37.31 8.78
N GLY A 2 40.58 -36.55 9.71
CA GLY A 2 39.97 -35.34 10.29
C GLY A 2 39.74 -34.17 9.32
N VAL A 3 40.59 -34.00 8.29
CA VAL A 3 40.46 -32.91 7.31
C VAL A 3 39.20 -33.05 6.46
N PHE A 4 38.87 -34.28 6.03
CA PHE A 4 37.64 -34.56 5.28
C PHE A 4 36.37 -34.33 6.11
N ILE A 5 36.43 -34.59 7.41
CA ILE A 5 35.30 -34.33 8.33
C ILE A 5 35.08 -32.82 8.48
N ALA A 6 36.17 -32.04 8.54
CA ALA A 6 36.09 -30.58 8.62
C ALA A 6 35.49 -29.95 7.35
N GLU A 7 35.88 -30.42 6.16
CA GLU A 7 35.29 -29.93 4.89
C GLU A 7 33.79 -30.23 4.79
N ILE A 8 33.38 -31.44 5.13
CA ILE A 8 31.96 -31.83 5.09
C ILE A 8 31.15 -31.00 6.10
N ALA A 9 31.69 -30.74 7.29
CA ALA A 9 31.03 -29.92 8.30
C ALA A 9 30.82 -28.47 7.83
N VAL A 10 31.83 -27.85 7.21
CA VAL A 10 31.72 -26.49 6.67
C VAL A 10 30.68 -26.43 5.55
N LEU A 11 30.68 -27.42 4.65
CA LEU A 11 29.72 -27.50 3.55
C LEU A 11 28.28 -27.62 4.08
N LEU A 12 28.05 -28.45 5.09
CA LEU A 12 26.72 -28.61 5.70
C LEU A 12 26.26 -27.35 6.45
N ILE A 13 27.17 -26.61 7.09
CA ILE A 13 26.85 -25.34 7.75
C ILE A 13 26.42 -24.29 6.72
N VAL A 14 27.15 -24.17 5.61
CA VAL A 14 26.80 -23.23 4.53
C VAL A 14 25.47 -23.61 3.89
N LEU A 15 25.28 -24.89 3.56
CA LEU A 15 23.99 -25.37 3.03
C LEU A 15 22.85 -25.15 4.02
N GLY A 16 23.10 -25.40 5.31
CA GLY A 16 22.14 -25.14 6.38
C GLY A 16 21.78 -23.66 6.48
N ALA A 17 22.77 -22.76 6.46
CA ALA A 17 22.55 -21.32 6.52
C ALA A 17 21.74 -20.80 5.32
N VAL A 18 21.93 -21.37 4.13
CA VAL A 18 21.19 -21.01 2.91
C VAL A 18 19.80 -21.67 2.85
N ALA A 19 19.65 -22.90 3.37
CA ALA A 19 18.37 -23.62 3.39
C ALA A 19 17.47 -23.22 4.58
N TYR A 20 18.04 -22.71 5.66
CA TYR A 20 17.32 -22.21 6.83
C TYR A 20 16.25 -21.14 6.49
N PRO A 21 16.52 -20.12 5.66
CA PRO A 21 15.49 -19.17 5.22
C PRO A 21 14.43 -19.79 4.28
N LEU A 22 14.71 -20.94 3.66
CA LEU A 22 13.75 -21.67 2.83
C LEU A 22 12.79 -22.55 3.66
N LEU A 23 13.21 -23.02 4.83
CA LEU A 23 12.40 -23.87 5.72
C LEU A 23 11.68 -23.06 6.82
N GLY A 24 12.22 -21.91 7.20
CA GLY A 24 11.59 -20.97 8.12
C GLY A 24 10.55 -20.11 7.41
N ALA A 25 9.30 -20.60 7.40
CA ALA A 25 8.06 -19.84 7.34
C ALA A 25 8.14 -18.40 6.80
N ALA A 26 7.62 -18.16 5.59
CA ALA A 26 6.92 -16.96 5.11
C ALA A 26 7.08 -15.66 5.94
N ALA A 27 8.30 -15.27 6.26
CA ALA A 27 8.60 -13.94 6.71
C ALA A 27 8.55 -13.09 5.44
N PRO A 28 7.77 -12.00 5.40
CA PRO A 28 7.87 -11.07 4.30
C PRO A 28 9.32 -10.56 4.31
N VAL A 29 10.11 -11.06 3.36
CA VAL A 29 11.42 -10.50 3.05
C VAL A 29 11.12 -9.16 2.40
N SER A 30 10.87 -8.16 3.22
CA SER A 30 10.98 -6.76 2.83
C SER A 30 12.46 -6.53 2.57
N SER A 31 12.90 -6.83 1.33
CA SER A 31 14.25 -6.49 0.90
C SER A 31 14.39 -4.97 0.99
N PRO A 32 15.41 -4.46 1.70
CA PRO A 32 15.65 -3.02 1.85
C PRO A 32 15.65 -2.27 0.51
N GLU A 33 16.08 -2.95 -0.55
CA GLU A 33 16.16 -2.43 -1.92
C GLU A 33 14.80 -2.06 -2.54
N LEU A 34 13.71 -2.74 -2.20
CA LEU A 34 12.37 -2.39 -2.71
C LEU A 34 11.81 -1.15 -2.01
N ILE A 35 12.04 -1.03 -0.69
CA ILE A 35 11.56 0.10 0.11
C ILE A 35 12.28 1.40 -0.29
N GLU A 36 13.59 1.34 -0.53
CA GLU A 36 14.35 2.49 -1.02
C GLU A 36 13.85 2.98 -2.38
N ASN A 37 13.55 2.05 -3.30
CA ASN A 37 13.02 2.40 -4.62
C ASN A 37 11.63 3.05 -4.52
N ASP A 38 10.68 2.45 -3.79
CA ASP A 38 9.33 3.01 -3.63
C ASP A 38 9.34 4.40 -2.96
N LEU A 39 10.22 4.60 -1.96
CA LEU A 39 10.39 5.89 -1.32
C LEU A 39 10.97 6.92 -2.30
N SER A 40 11.96 6.53 -3.10
CA SER A 40 12.59 7.42 -4.08
C SER A 40 11.62 7.88 -5.17
N ASP A 41 10.74 7.00 -5.64
CA ASP A 41 9.69 7.33 -6.62
C ASP A 41 8.69 8.34 -6.06
N LEU A 42 8.27 8.15 -4.81
CA LEU A 42 7.38 9.09 -4.12
C LEU A 42 8.03 10.47 -3.94
N LEU A 43 9.32 10.50 -3.60
CA LEU A 43 10.08 11.75 -3.47
C LEU A 43 10.21 12.48 -4.81
N TYR A 44 10.44 11.76 -5.90
CA TYR A 44 10.46 12.35 -7.24
C TYR A 44 9.11 12.96 -7.61
N ARG A 45 8.01 12.27 -7.33
CA ARG A 45 6.66 12.77 -7.60
C ARG A 45 6.33 14.03 -6.79
N LYS A 46 6.81 14.10 -5.54
CA LYS A 46 6.72 15.31 -4.69
C LYS A 46 7.44 16.50 -5.35
N GLU A 47 8.66 16.29 -5.84
CA GLU A 47 9.44 17.35 -6.50
C GLU A 47 8.75 17.86 -7.78
N ALA A 48 8.13 16.96 -8.55
CA ALA A 48 7.34 17.32 -9.73
C ALA A 48 6.13 18.19 -9.37
N LEU A 49 5.36 17.82 -8.34
CA LEU A 49 4.22 18.64 -7.87
C LEU A 49 4.65 20.01 -7.35
N TYR A 50 5.77 20.10 -6.64
CA TYR A 50 6.27 21.37 -6.13
C TYR A 50 6.73 22.29 -7.25
N THR A 51 7.28 21.72 -8.31
CA THR A 51 7.62 22.46 -9.53
C THR A 51 6.35 22.96 -10.21
N ALA A 52 5.34 22.10 -10.36
CA ALA A 52 4.05 22.50 -10.92
C ALA A 52 3.36 23.63 -10.12
N LEU A 53 3.41 23.59 -8.79
CA LEU A 53 2.89 24.68 -7.94
C LEU A 53 3.64 26.00 -8.15
N LYS A 54 4.98 25.95 -8.29
CA LYS A 54 5.79 27.14 -8.56
C LYS A 54 5.49 27.75 -9.92
N ASP A 55 5.35 26.89 -10.93
CA ASP A 55 5.02 27.32 -12.30
C ASP A 55 3.61 27.92 -12.34
N LEU A 56 2.65 27.31 -11.64
CA LEU A 56 1.28 27.84 -11.52
C LEU A 56 1.26 29.23 -10.86
N GLU A 57 2.01 29.41 -9.77
CA GLU A 57 2.13 30.71 -9.10
C GLU A 57 2.84 31.75 -9.99
N PHE A 58 3.82 31.32 -10.78
CA PHE A 58 4.48 32.17 -11.76
C PHE A 58 3.52 32.60 -12.87
N ASP A 59 2.70 31.69 -13.39
CA ASP A 59 1.71 31.99 -14.42
C ASP A 59 0.64 32.97 -13.93
N MET A 60 0.18 32.83 -12.69
CA MET A 60 -0.72 33.82 -12.07
C MET A 60 -0.02 35.19 -11.90
N ARG A 61 1.22 35.21 -11.41
CA ARG A 61 2.00 36.46 -11.25
C ARG A 61 2.28 37.17 -12.57
N THR A 62 2.45 36.42 -13.65
CA THR A 62 2.64 36.97 -15.00
C THR A 62 1.33 37.30 -15.70
N GLY A 63 0.19 37.00 -15.09
CA GLY A 63 -1.15 37.27 -15.61
C GLY A 63 -1.57 36.35 -16.75
N LYS A 64 -0.96 35.16 -16.89
CA LYS A 64 -1.37 34.16 -17.89
C LYS A 64 -2.66 33.44 -17.50
N ILE A 65 -2.97 33.39 -16.21
CA ILE A 65 -4.18 32.81 -15.63
C ILE A 65 -4.78 33.78 -14.63
N ASP A 66 -6.10 33.76 -14.45
CA ASP A 66 -6.78 34.58 -13.47
C ASP A 66 -6.80 33.93 -12.07
N GLN A 67 -7.30 34.69 -11.10
CA GLN A 67 -7.27 34.29 -9.69
C GLN A 67 -8.24 33.14 -9.37
N GLU A 68 -9.40 33.08 -10.03
CA GLU A 68 -10.38 32.03 -9.80
C GLU A 68 -9.84 30.69 -10.31
N ASP A 69 -9.28 30.69 -11.52
CA ASP A 69 -8.63 29.53 -12.13
C ASP A 69 -7.39 29.08 -11.33
N TYR A 70 -6.57 30.02 -10.86
CA TYR A 70 -5.43 29.74 -9.98
C TYR A 70 -5.87 29.02 -8.70
N ASP A 71 -6.89 29.54 -8.01
CA ASP A 71 -7.35 28.97 -6.74
C ASP A 71 -7.90 27.56 -6.90
N VAL A 72 -8.58 27.28 -8.02
CA VAL A 72 -9.08 25.93 -8.35
C VAL A 72 -7.91 24.97 -8.61
N MET A 73 -6.97 25.34 -9.47
CA MET A 73 -5.82 24.49 -9.81
C MET A 73 -4.91 24.25 -8.61
N LYS A 74 -4.66 25.29 -7.81
CA LYS A 74 -3.86 25.21 -6.59
C LYS A 74 -4.45 24.20 -5.60
N LYS A 75 -5.76 24.27 -5.32
CA LYS A 75 -6.42 23.34 -4.41
C LYS A 75 -6.28 21.89 -4.85
N SER A 76 -6.36 21.63 -6.15
CA SER A 76 -6.17 20.28 -6.70
C SER A 76 -4.73 19.78 -6.47
N LEU A 77 -3.73 20.60 -6.75
CA LEU A 77 -2.32 20.25 -6.55
C LEU A 77 -1.97 20.07 -5.06
N GLU A 78 -2.52 20.92 -4.19
CA GLU A 78 -2.34 20.79 -2.74
C GLU A 78 -2.96 19.50 -2.20
N ALA A 79 -4.15 19.12 -2.68
CA ALA A 79 -4.78 17.85 -2.32
C ALA A 79 -3.92 16.64 -2.74
N GLU A 80 -3.34 16.67 -3.95
CA GLU A 80 -2.42 15.62 -4.40
C GLU A 80 -1.13 15.60 -3.54
N ALA A 81 -0.57 16.76 -3.23
CA ALA A 81 0.64 16.88 -2.41
C ALA A 81 0.44 16.31 -1.00
N ILE A 82 -0.69 16.58 -0.37
CA ILE A 82 -1.04 16.00 0.94
C ILE A 82 -1.08 14.47 0.86
N GLY A 83 -1.67 13.91 -0.21
CA GLY A 83 -1.71 12.47 -0.43
C GLY A 83 -0.32 11.85 -0.55
N ILE A 84 0.56 12.46 -1.35
CA ILE A 84 1.93 11.98 -1.55
C ILE A 84 2.75 12.07 -0.27
N LEU A 85 2.64 13.18 0.47
CA LEU A 85 3.34 13.33 1.75
C LEU A 85 2.90 12.26 2.76
N GLY A 86 1.61 11.94 2.82
CA GLY A 86 1.10 10.85 3.66
C GLY A 86 1.68 9.49 3.27
N MET A 87 1.80 9.20 1.98
CA MET A 87 2.43 7.95 1.50
C MET A 87 3.92 7.89 1.83
N ILE A 88 4.64 9.01 1.67
CA ILE A 88 6.06 9.11 2.05
C ILE A 88 6.24 8.83 3.53
N ASP A 89 5.41 9.42 4.39
CA ASP A 89 5.49 9.22 5.85
C ASP A 89 5.23 7.76 6.24
N ALA A 90 4.27 7.09 5.58
CA ALA A 90 3.98 5.68 5.81
C ALA A 90 5.14 4.78 5.39
N THR A 91 5.69 4.99 4.19
CA THR A 91 6.85 4.24 3.68
C THR A 91 8.10 4.49 4.52
N ALA A 92 8.35 5.73 4.94
CA ALA A 92 9.52 6.11 5.73
C ALA A 92 9.47 5.56 7.17
N LYS A 93 8.28 5.40 7.76
CA LYS A 93 8.12 4.79 9.09
C LYS A 93 8.07 3.27 9.07
N GLY A 94 8.10 2.64 7.89
CA GLY A 94 7.90 1.19 7.76
C GLY A 94 6.50 0.74 8.21
N GLU A 95 5.56 1.68 8.36
CA GLU A 95 4.17 1.40 8.65
C GLU A 95 3.51 1.04 7.33
N ASN A 96 3.46 -0.25 7.01
CA ASN A 96 2.64 -0.78 5.92
C ASN A 96 1.20 -0.24 6.06
N PRO A 97 0.71 0.69 5.21
CA PRO A 97 -0.72 0.93 5.09
C PRO A 97 -1.25 -0.15 4.13
N GLY A 98 -1.11 -1.40 4.57
CA GLY A 98 -1.35 -2.61 3.79
C GLY A 98 -1.95 -3.71 4.66
N SER A 99 -2.60 -3.33 5.76
CA SER A 99 -3.42 -4.24 6.57
C SER A 99 -4.90 -3.95 6.37
N ASP A 100 -5.38 -3.75 5.14
CA ASP A 100 -6.83 -3.78 4.86
C ASP A 100 -7.16 -3.91 3.35
N GLU A 101 -6.46 -4.77 2.62
CA GLU A 101 -7.13 -5.47 1.51
C GLU A 101 -7.65 -6.82 2.02
N LYS A 102 -8.83 -6.72 2.66
CA LYS A 102 -9.71 -7.84 2.99
C LYS A 102 -9.98 -8.69 1.76
N LYS A 103 -9.18 -9.73 1.55
CA LYS A 103 -9.63 -10.90 0.78
C LYS A 103 -10.34 -11.88 1.71
N SER A 104 -11.59 -11.53 2.02
CA SER A 104 -12.73 -12.44 2.14
C SER A 104 -12.41 -13.91 2.49
N GLU A 105 -12.25 -14.20 3.78
CA GLU A 105 -12.57 -15.53 4.29
C GLU A 105 -14.09 -15.66 4.47
N LYS A 106 -14.70 -16.30 3.46
CA LYS A 106 -16.05 -16.85 3.37
C LYS A 106 -16.84 -16.93 4.69
N LYS A 107 -17.59 -15.87 5.02
CA LYS A 107 -18.80 -16.04 5.85
C LYS A 107 -19.91 -16.61 4.97
N LYS A 108 -20.34 -17.84 5.28
CA LYS A 108 -21.54 -18.47 4.69
C LYS A 108 -22.76 -17.61 5.02
N GLY A 109 -23.13 -16.67 4.15
CA GLY A 109 -24.39 -15.92 4.22
C GLY A 109 -25.60 -16.81 3.92
N LYS A 110 -26.78 -16.43 4.42
CA LYS A 110 -28.06 -17.01 4.01
C LYS A 110 -28.62 -16.17 2.85
N PHE A 111 -29.44 -16.74 1.99
CA PHE A 111 -30.18 -15.98 0.99
C PHE A 111 -31.54 -15.60 1.55
N CYS A 112 -31.98 -14.36 1.29
CA CYS A 112 -33.32 -13.93 1.63
C CYS A 112 -34.33 -14.71 0.77
N PRO A 113 -35.34 -15.39 1.35
CA PRO A 113 -36.31 -16.19 0.58
C PRO A 113 -37.26 -15.34 -0.26
N GLU A 114 -37.41 -14.05 0.05
CA GLU A 114 -38.38 -13.15 -0.60
C GLU A 114 -37.78 -12.39 -1.79
N CYS A 115 -36.52 -11.92 -1.70
CA CYS A 115 -35.87 -11.18 -2.78
C CYS A 115 -34.63 -11.87 -3.37
N GLY A 116 -34.17 -12.97 -2.77
CA GLY A 116 -33.02 -13.72 -3.24
C GLY A 116 -31.65 -13.08 -2.95
N SER A 117 -31.57 -11.93 -2.27
CA SER A 117 -30.28 -11.29 -1.97
C SER A 117 -29.48 -12.09 -0.94
N LYS A 118 -28.15 -12.03 -1.06
CA LYS A 118 -27.24 -12.69 -0.12
C LYS A 118 -27.05 -11.81 1.11
N VAL A 119 -27.47 -12.29 2.28
CA VAL A 119 -27.36 -11.54 3.54
C VAL A 119 -26.47 -12.27 4.54
N GLU A 120 -25.64 -11.51 5.25
CA GLU A 120 -24.82 -12.06 6.31
C GLU A 120 -25.67 -12.54 7.50
N LYS A 121 -25.25 -13.65 8.13
CA LYS A 121 -26.01 -14.31 9.21
C LYS A 121 -26.30 -13.44 10.45
N SER A 122 -25.63 -12.31 10.60
CA SER A 122 -25.80 -11.39 11.74
C SER A 122 -26.96 -10.41 11.59
N HIS A 123 -27.55 -10.26 10.41
CA HIS A 123 -28.67 -9.32 10.21
C HIS A 123 -30.02 -10.00 10.47
N LYS A 124 -30.88 -9.35 11.26
CA LYS A 124 -32.26 -9.80 11.55
C LYS A 124 -33.26 -9.44 10.45
N PHE A 125 -32.90 -8.49 9.57
CA PHE A 125 -33.71 -7.99 8.47
C PHE A 125 -32.84 -7.84 7.22
N CYS A 126 -33.44 -8.00 6.05
CA CYS A 126 -32.78 -7.88 4.76
C CYS A 126 -32.59 -6.39 4.39
N PRO A 127 -31.36 -5.94 4.07
CA PRO A 127 -31.12 -4.53 3.74
C PRO A 127 -31.70 -4.10 2.38
N GLU A 128 -31.98 -5.04 1.48
CA GLU A 128 -32.48 -4.74 0.13
C GLU A 128 -34.01 -4.63 0.06
N CYS A 129 -34.73 -5.46 0.82
CA CYS A 129 -36.20 -5.52 0.78
C CYS A 129 -36.88 -5.22 2.12
N ALA A 130 -36.10 -4.90 3.15
CA ALA A 130 -36.53 -4.62 4.53
C ALA A 130 -37.31 -5.76 5.24
N ASN A 131 -37.44 -6.94 4.62
CA ASN A 131 -38.16 -8.07 5.19
C ASN A 131 -37.33 -8.82 6.24
N LYS A 132 -37.99 -9.50 7.18
CA LYS A 132 -37.31 -10.25 8.25
C LYS A 132 -36.68 -11.54 7.71
N LEU A 133 -35.44 -11.85 8.15
CA LEU A 133 -34.65 -13.02 7.72
C LEU A 133 -34.81 -14.24 8.64
#